data_AF-A0A9P1FWA4-F1
#
_entry.id   AF-A0A9P1FWA4-F1
#
_cell.length_a   1.000
_cell.length_b   1.000
_cell.length_c   1.000
_cell.angle_alpha   90.00
_cell.angle_beta   90.00
_cell.angle_gamma   90.00
#
_symmetry.space_group_name_H-M   'P 1'
#
loop_
_entity.id
_entity.type
_entity.pdbx_description
1 polymer ?
#
loop_
_entity_poly.entity_id
_entity_poly.type
_entity_poly.pdbx_seq_one_letter_code
_entity_poly.pdbx_strand_id
1 'polypeptide(L)'
;MGSNQGYAFLQAPQELAAVVSVAMPNKNPTVKDSPLDAPSEADEYKALLVSKFKVALGAAVLAGASKCVVPGVGCGVFKNDPGDVGSALAEAVRWTALGGKLEEVILAGVPREFATAAGAAA
;
A
#
# COMPACT_ATOMS: atom_id res chain seq x y z
N MET A 1 8.99 -5.58 24.05
CA MET A 1 8.57 -5.02 25.35
C MET A 1 7.79 -3.75 25.08
N GLY A 2 6.60 -3.60 25.66
CA GLY A 2 5.81 -2.36 25.61
C GLY A 2 5.59 -1.84 27.02
N SER A 3 5.60 -0.52 27.21
CA SER A 3 5.27 0.15 28.48
C SER A 3 3.85 0.73 28.41
N ASN A 4 3.22 0.95 29.58
CA ASN A 4 1.92 1.63 29.67
C ASN A 4 2.01 3.16 29.55
N GLN A 5 3.17 3.70 29.15
CA GLN A 5 3.39 5.15 29.09
C GLN A 5 2.88 5.80 27.80
N GLY A 6 2.43 5.00 26.83
CA GLY A 6 1.99 5.49 25.52
C GLY A 6 3.14 6.08 24.70
N TYR A 7 2.79 6.69 23.56
CA TYR A 7 3.75 7.43 22.74
C TYR A 7 3.78 8.90 23.18
N ALA A 8 4.97 9.49 23.20
CA ALA A 8 5.10 10.92 23.44
C ALA A 8 4.39 11.72 22.34
N PHE A 9 3.75 12.82 22.72
CA PHE A 9 3.22 13.78 21.75
C PHE A 9 4.36 14.45 20.97
N LEU A 10 4.12 14.71 19.69
CA LEU A 10 4.98 15.60 18.91
C LEU A 10 4.83 17.03 19.45
N GLN A 11 5.91 17.82 19.36
CA GLN A 11 5.93 19.20 19.86
C GLN A 11 4.95 20.12 19.10
N ALA A 12 4.60 19.74 17.86
CA ALA A 12 3.64 20.44 17.02
C ALA A 12 2.90 19.43 16.11
N PRO A 13 1.66 19.73 15.69
CA PRO A 13 0.98 18.93 14.68
C PRO A 13 1.80 18.88 13.39
N GLN A 14 1.72 17.75 12.69
CA GLN A 14 2.34 17.58 11.38
C GLN A 14 1.26 17.56 10.32
N GLU A 15 1.45 18.31 9.25
CA GLU A 15 0.52 18.34 8.13
C GLU A 15 0.92 17.28 7.10
N LEU A 16 -0.06 16.51 6.64
CA LEU A 16 0.10 15.59 5.51
C LEU A 16 -0.66 16.18 4.33
N ALA A 17 -0.07 16.09 3.14
CA ALA A 17 -0.76 16.52 1.91
C ALA A 17 -2.11 15.78 1.73
N ALA A 18 -2.13 14.48 2.04
CA ALA A 18 -3.35 13.70 2.12
C ALA A 18 -3.14 12.39 2.90
N VAL A 19 -4.26 11.77 3.29
CA VAL A 19 -4.32 10.35 3.64
C VAL A 19 -5.21 9.66 2.62
N VAL A 20 -4.65 8.74 1.85
CA VAL A 20 -5.38 7.98 0.84
C VAL A 20 -5.73 6.60 1.40
N SER A 21 -7.03 6.32 1.51
CA SER A 21 -7.53 5.04 2.00
C SER A 21 -8.02 4.19 0.82
N VAL A 22 -7.52 2.96 0.73
CA VAL A 22 -7.95 1.98 -0.28
C VAL A 22 -8.17 0.62 0.38
N ALA A 23 -9.32 -0.01 0.08
CA ALA A 23 -9.60 -1.37 0.53
C ALA A 23 -8.92 -2.37 -0.40
N MET A 24 -8.12 -3.28 0.16
CA MET A 24 -7.52 -4.40 -0.56
C MET A 24 -8.50 -5.58 -0.62
N PRO A 25 -8.41 -6.46 -1.64
CA PRO A 25 -9.29 -7.62 -1.70
C PRO A 25 -9.05 -8.54 -0.51
N ASN A 26 -10.10 -9.16 0.01
CA ASN A 26 -10.05 -10.07 1.12
C ASN A 26 -9.92 -11.51 0.62
N LYS A 27 -8.80 -12.16 0.94
CA LYS A 27 -8.54 -13.59 0.70
C LYS A 27 -8.74 -14.44 1.96
N ASN A 28 -9.16 -13.83 3.07
CA ASN A 28 -9.25 -14.51 4.35
C ASN A 28 -10.69 -14.95 4.67
N PRO A 29 -11.02 -16.25 4.57
CA PRO A 29 -12.39 -16.74 4.84
C PRO A 29 -12.80 -16.63 6.31
N THR A 30 -11.87 -16.30 7.21
CA THR A 30 -12.15 -16.15 8.64
C THR A 30 -12.67 -14.77 9.02
N VAL A 31 -12.58 -13.78 8.11
CA VAL A 31 -13.06 -12.41 8.32
C VAL A 31 -14.49 -12.35 7.80
N LYS A 32 -15.48 -12.40 8.71
CA LYS A 32 -16.89 -12.60 8.36
C LYS A 32 -17.64 -11.33 7.97
N ASP A 33 -17.11 -10.18 8.36
CA ASP A 33 -17.66 -8.84 8.11
C ASP A 33 -17.15 -8.22 6.80
N SER A 34 -16.35 -8.96 6.02
CA SER A 34 -15.85 -8.56 4.71
C SER A 34 -16.10 -9.67 3.69
N PRO A 35 -16.61 -9.38 2.48
CA PRO A 35 -16.79 -10.39 1.44
C PRO A 35 -15.45 -11.01 1.03
N LEU A 36 -15.46 -12.26 0.54
CA LEU A 36 -14.32 -12.84 -0.16
C LEU A 36 -14.33 -12.36 -1.61
N ASP A 37 -13.77 -11.18 -1.85
CA ASP A 37 -13.88 -10.43 -3.10
C ASP A 37 -12.59 -10.45 -3.95
N ALA A 38 -11.60 -11.26 -3.57
CA ALA A 38 -10.43 -11.51 -4.40
C ALA A 38 -10.82 -12.33 -5.65
N PRO A 39 -10.44 -11.89 -6.87
CA PRO A 39 -10.61 -12.71 -8.07
C PRO A 39 -9.94 -14.07 -7.93
N SER A 40 -10.55 -15.12 -8.49
CA SER A 40 -9.99 -16.47 -8.50
C SER A 40 -8.86 -16.60 -9.51
N GLU A 41 -8.96 -15.89 -10.63
CA GLU A 41 -7.94 -15.89 -11.68
C GLU A 41 -6.75 -15.02 -11.28
N ALA A 42 -5.55 -15.60 -11.37
CA ALA A 42 -4.32 -14.97 -10.87
C ALA A 42 -4.00 -13.65 -11.57
N ASP A 43 -4.23 -13.57 -12.88
CA ASP A 43 -3.95 -12.36 -13.66
C ASP A 43 -4.96 -11.24 -13.36
N GLU A 44 -6.23 -11.58 -13.16
CA GLU A 44 -7.26 -10.61 -12.73
C GLU A 44 -6.97 -10.07 -11.33
N TYR A 45 -6.56 -10.94 -10.41
CA TYR A 45 -6.15 -10.54 -9.06
C TYR A 45 -4.95 -9.59 -9.10
N LYS A 46 -3.90 -9.91 -9.88
CA LYS A 46 -2.73 -9.04 -10.02
C LYS A 46 -3.09 -7.69 -10.65
N ALA A 47 -3.90 -7.70 -11.71
CA ALA A 47 -4.39 -6.47 -12.34
C ALA A 47 -5.21 -5.60 -11.38
N LEU A 48 -6.04 -6.21 -10.54
CA LEU A 48 -6.80 -5.51 -9.50
C LEU A 48 -5.88 -4.85 -8.48
N LEU A 49 -4.85 -5.56 -7.98
CA LEU A 49 -3.88 -4.99 -7.04
C LEU A 49 -3.18 -3.76 -7.63
N VAL A 50 -2.70 -3.89 -8.87
CA VAL A 50 -2.04 -2.80 -9.60
C VAL A 50 -2.98 -1.59 -9.73
N SER A 51 -4.22 -1.82 -10.15
CA SER A 51 -5.22 -0.76 -10.32
C SER A 51 -5.47 -0.01 -9.01
N LYS A 52 -5.63 -0.73 -7.89
CA LYS A 52 -5.81 -0.12 -6.56
C LYS A 52 -4.64 0.78 -6.18
N PHE A 53 -3.39 0.35 -6.43
CA PHE A 53 -2.23 1.19 -6.17
C PHE A 53 -2.12 2.38 -7.13
N LYS A 54 -2.41 2.21 -8.43
CA LYS A 54 -2.41 3.31 -9.41
C LYS A 54 -3.37 4.41 -8.98
N VAL A 55 -4.59 4.04 -8.56
CA VAL A 55 -5.58 5.01 -8.04
C VAL A 55 -5.08 5.66 -6.75
N ALA A 56 -4.52 4.89 -5.82
CA ALA A 56 -4.06 5.44 -4.54
C ALA A 56 -2.89 6.43 -4.71
N LEU A 57 -1.88 6.07 -5.49
CA LEU A 57 -0.73 6.93 -5.77
C LEU A 57 -1.12 8.13 -6.65
N GLY A 58 -2.00 7.92 -7.63
CA GLY A 58 -2.56 8.99 -8.44
C GLY A 58 -3.31 10.03 -7.60
N ALA A 59 -4.14 9.58 -6.65
CA ALA A 59 -4.82 10.47 -5.71
C ALA A 59 -3.84 11.24 -4.81
N ALA A 60 -2.78 10.60 -4.32
CA ALA A 60 -1.75 11.27 -3.54
C ALA A 60 -1.04 12.38 -4.35
N VAL A 61 -0.67 12.09 -5.60
CA VAL A 61 -0.07 13.07 -6.52
C VAL A 61 -1.03 14.22 -6.83
N LEU A 62 -2.32 13.95 -7.04
CA LEU A 62 -3.33 14.98 -7.26
C LEU A 62 -3.53 15.86 -6.02
N ALA A 63 -3.34 15.32 -4.82
CA ALA A 63 -3.33 16.08 -3.57
C ALA A 63 -2.02 16.86 -3.33
N GLY A 64 -1.06 16.80 -4.25
CA GLY A 64 0.20 17.53 -4.14
C GLY A 64 1.30 16.81 -3.36
N ALA A 65 1.16 15.50 -3.07
CA ALA A 65 2.21 14.73 -2.43
C ALA A 65 3.34 14.40 -3.43
N SER A 66 4.58 14.69 -3.05
CA SER A 66 5.78 14.20 -3.77
C SER A 66 6.39 12.95 -3.13
N LYS A 67 5.99 12.63 -1.90
CA LYS A 67 6.45 11.45 -1.15
C LYS A 67 5.29 10.70 -0.55
N CYS A 68 5.31 9.37 -0.64
CA CYS A 68 4.26 8.51 -0.11
C CYS A 68 4.83 7.49 0.88
N VAL A 69 4.18 7.32 2.03
CA VAL A 69 4.46 6.22 2.95
C VAL A 69 3.45 5.10 2.71
N VAL A 70 3.92 3.91 2.37
CA VAL A 70 3.07 2.74 2.08
C VAL A 70 3.31 1.66 3.14
N PRO A 71 2.29 1.32 3.93
CA PRO A 71 2.38 0.20 4.89
C PRO A 71 2.08 -1.14 4.21
N GLY A 72 2.09 -2.22 4.99
CA GLY A 72 1.70 -3.56 4.53
C GLY A 72 0.21 -3.66 4.22
N VAL A 73 -0.24 -3.11 3.08
CA VAL A 73 -1.66 -3.04 2.70
C VAL A 73 -2.21 -4.41 2.33
N GLY A 74 -3.20 -4.88 3.09
CA GLY A 74 -3.91 -6.15 2.81
C GLY A 74 -3.13 -7.44 3.10
N CYS A 75 -1.84 -7.38 3.44
CA CYS A 75 -1.01 -8.57 3.70
C CYS A 75 -1.26 -9.22 5.07
N GLY A 76 -1.86 -8.48 6.01
CA GLY A 76 -2.17 -8.99 7.35
C GLY A 76 -3.50 -9.74 7.40
N VAL A 77 -4.53 -9.11 7.96
CA VAL A 77 -5.85 -9.72 8.20
C VAL A 77 -6.48 -10.27 6.90
N PHE A 78 -6.30 -9.61 5.77
CA PHE A 78 -6.88 -10.02 4.48
C PHE A 78 -6.05 -11.07 3.72
N LYS A 79 -4.89 -11.47 4.25
CA LYS A 79 -4.06 -12.58 3.72
C LYS A 79 -3.71 -12.46 2.24
N ASN A 80 -3.51 -11.25 1.74
CA ASN A 80 -2.88 -11.08 0.42
C ASN A 80 -1.43 -11.51 0.48
N ASP A 81 -0.93 -12.09 -0.61
CA ASP A 81 0.47 -12.47 -0.71
C ASP A 81 1.34 -11.21 -0.76
N PRO A 82 2.33 -11.05 0.15
CA PRO A 82 3.14 -9.82 0.17
C PRO A 82 3.98 -9.62 -1.09
N GLY A 83 4.41 -10.68 -1.77
CA GLY A 83 5.16 -10.61 -3.02
C GLY A 83 4.32 -10.09 -4.18
N ASP A 84 3.07 -10.57 -4.31
CA ASP A 84 2.10 -10.06 -5.29
C ASP A 84 1.77 -8.58 -5.03
N VAL A 85 1.51 -8.21 -3.77
CA VAL A 85 1.22 -6.82 -3.37
C VAL A 85 2.43 -5.91 -3.65
N GLY A 86 3.64 -6.38 -3.38
CA GLY A 86 4.87 -5.64 -3.68
C GLY A 86 5.12 -5.43 -5.16
N SER A 87 4.94 -6.49 -5.96
CA SER A 87 5.06 -6.41 -7.42
C SER A 87 4.04 -5.43 -8.01
N ALA A 88 2.82 -5.43 -7.47
CA ALA A 88 1.76 -4.51 -7.90
C ALA A 88 2.08 -3.04 -7.56
N LEU A 89 2.62 -2.76 -6.36
CA LEU A 89 3.07 -1.42 -5.99
C LEU A 89 4.19 -0.96 -6.94
N ALA A 90 5.18 -1.82 -7.19
CA ALA A 90 6.28 -1.57 -8.12
C ALA A 90 5.78 -1.12 -9.51
N GLU A 91 4.80 -1.83 -10.06
CA GLU A 91 4.21 -1.45 -11.34
C GLU A 91 3.46 -0.10 -11.27
N ALA A 92 2.70 0.13 -10.21
CA ALA A 92 1.97 1.37 -10.03
C ALA A 92 2.91 2.58 -9.87
N VAL A 93 4.03 2.43 -9.17
CA VAL A 93 5.05 3.47 -9.03
C VAL A 93 5.63 3.85 -10.40
N ARG A 94 6.01 2.86 -11.21
CA ARG A 94 6.49 3.11 -12.58
C ARG A 94 5.46 3.86 -13.42
N TRP A 95 4.18 3.49 -13.31
CA TRP A 95 3.10 4.18 -14.01
C TRP A 95 2.94 5.64 -13.55
N THR A 96 2.98 5.91 -12.24
CA THR A 96 2.88 7.29 -11.71
C THR A 96 4.12 8.14 -11.99
N ALA A 97 5.31 7.53 -12.04
CA ALA A 97 6.57 8.21 -12.30
C ALA A 97 6.63 8.82 -13.71
N LEU A 98 5.87 8.29 -14.67
CA LEU A 98 5.72 8.89 -16.00
C LEU A 98 5.16 10.32 -15.96
N GLY A 99 4.44 10.68 -14.89
CA GLY A 99 3.96 12.05 -14.65
C GLY A 99 4.96 12.96 -13.93
N GLY A 100 6.11 12.44 -13.47
CA GLY A 100 7.23 13.20 -12.91
C GLY A 100 7.01 13.88 -11.54
N LYS A 101 5.92 13.58 -10.83
CA LYS A 101 5.55 14.29 -9.57
C LYS A 101 5.80 13.50 -8.29
N LEU A 102 5.90 12.18 -8.38
CA LEU A 102 6.17 11.31 -7.24
C LEU A 102 7.68 11.02 -7.20
N GLU A 103 8.36 11.52 -6.18
CA GLU A 103 9.81 11.44 -6.02
C GLU A 103 10.23 10.21 -5.20
N GLU A 104 9.45 9.86 -4.18
CA GLU A 104 9.85 8.83 -3.21
C GLU A 104 8.66 8.02 -2.68
N VAL A 105 8.86 6.71 -2.57
CA VAL A 105 7.94 5.79 -1.88
C VAL A 105 8.68 5.11 -0.73
N ILE A 106 8.19 5.34 0.48
CA ILE A 106 8.76 4.82 1.73
C ILE A 106 7.91 3.63 2.18
N LEU A 107 8.53 2.46 2.31
CA LEU A 107 7.85 1.26 2.81
C LEU A 107 7.97 1.19 4.34
N ALA A 108 6.84 1.28 5.05
CA ALA A 108 6.84 1.33 6.51
C ALA A 108 6.26 0.05 7.13
N GLY A 109 7.10 -0.70 7.85
CA GLY A 109 6.66 -1.88 8.61
C GLY A 109 6.10 -3.00 7.74
N VAL A 110 6.62 -3.18 6.52
CA VAL A 110 6.14 -4.20 5.57
C VAL A 110 6.92 -5.51 5.69
N PRO A 111 6.33 -6.66 5.31
CA PRO A 111 7.07 -7.93 5.19
C PRO A 111 8.24 -7.80 4.21
N ARG A 112 9.29 -8.62 4.40
CA ARG A 112 10.49 -8.59 3.54
C ARG A 112 10.15 -8.88 2.08
N GLU A 113 9.25 -9.82 1.84
CA GLU A 113 8.82 -10.24 0.50
C GLU A 113 8.15 -9.08 -0.25
N PHE A 114 7.35 -8.27 0.45
CA PHE A 114 6.81 -7.03 -0.10
C PHE A 114 7.96 -6.08 -0.45
N ALA A 115 8.83 -5.76 0.51
CA ALA A 115 9.93 -4.82 0.27
C ALA A 115 10.83 -5.24 -0.90
N THR A 116 11.16 -6.53 -1.01
CA THR A 116 11.96 -7.08 -2.10
C THR A 116 11.23 -6.96 -3.45
N ALA A 117 9.96 -7.37 -3.53
CA ALA A 117 9.21 -7.32 -4.78
C ALA A 117 8.95 -5.87 -5.24
N ALA A 118 8.68 -4.95 -4.31
CA ALA A 118 8.53 -3.53 -4.61
C ALA A 118 9.86 -2.87 -5.03
N GLY A 119 10.98 -3.28 -4.43
CA GLY A 119 12.32 -2.74 -4.73
C GLY A 119 12.94 -3.26 -6.02
N ALA A 120 12.52 -4.43 -6.53
CA ALA A 120 13.00 -4.98 -7.81
C ALA A 120 12.62 -4.13 -9.05
N ALA A 121 11.85 -3.05 -8.83
CA ALA A 121 11.38 -2.12 -9.84
C ALA A 121 12.16 -0.79 -9.91
N ALA A 122 13.08 -0.57 -8.96
CA ALA A 122 13.90 0.63 -8.84
C ALA A 122 15.16 0.55 -9.73
#